data_AF-A0A661RBD7-F1
#
_entry.id   AF-A0A661RBD7-F1
#
_cell.length_a   1.000
_cell.length_b   1.000
_cell.length_c   1.000
_cell.angle_alpha   90.00
_cell.angle_beta   90.00
_cell.angle_gamma   90.00
#
_symmetry.space_group_name_H-M   'P 1'
#
loop_
_entity.id
_entity.type
_entity.pdbx_description
1 polymer ?
#
loop_
_entity_poly.entity_id
_entity_poly.type
_entity_poly.pdbx_seq_one_letter_code
_entity_poly.pdbx_strand_id
1 'polypeptide(L)'
;MGREKIHFGVGIVVGLVLAALFFYYFAPRYITVKSGGVLIKQDRWSGRSWRFLDNEWKEIVNIDQKWRRIDQSLREALHVPAGGIDTTSALNMLRQRYPVLKDVTDNELLERIKLVYSKEILCNLYLKNFLKLEQESKTAKPAEATAQK
;
A
#
# COMPACT_ATOMS: atom_id res chain seq x y z
N MET A 1 -65.63 11.55 11.57
CA MET A 1 -64.66 12.61 11.92
C MET A 1 -63.59 12.21 12.96
N GLY A 2 -63.63 11.01 13.59
CA GLY A 2 -62.61 10.60 14.58
C GLY A 2 -61.41 9.84 13.99
N ARG A 3 -61.64 8.94 13.02
CA ARG A 3 -60.58 8.09 12.42
C ARG A 3 -59.51 8.88 11.68
N GLU A 4 -59.88 9.88 10.89
CA GLU A 4 -58.93 10.69 10.12
C GLU A 4 -57.95 11.47 11.01
N LYS A 5 -58.44 12.01 12.14
CA LYS A 5 -57.60 12.71 13.12
C LYS A 5 -56.61 11.77 13.82
N ILE A 6 -57.02 10.52 14.05
CA ILE A 6 -56.15 9.47 14.60
C ILE A 6 -55.06 9.09 13.59
N HIS A 7 -55.42 8.87 12.32
CA HIS A 7 -54.44 8.56 11.27
C HIS A 7 -53.44 9.70 11.03
N PHE A 8 -53.90 10.96 11.11
CA PHE A 8 -53.03 12.12 11.04
C PHE A 8 -52.03 12.19 12.20
N GLY A 9 -52.49 11.97 13.44
CA GLY A 9 -51.61 11.91 14.61
C GLY A 9 -50.58 10.78 14.52
N VAL A 10 -51.00 9.58 14.09
CA VAL A 10 -50.10 8.45 13.87
C VAL A 10 -49.06 8.77 12.79
N GLY A 11 -49.46 9.44 11.70
CA GLY A 11 -48.55 9.87 10.64
C GLY A 11 -47.45 10.82 11.14
N ILE A 12 -47.80 11.78 12.01
CA ILE A 12 -46.82 12.69 12.62
C ILE A 12 -45.83 11.93 13.50
N VAL A 13 -46.32 11.02 14.35
CA VAL A 13 -45.47 10.23 15.24
C VAL A 13 -44.52 9.36 14.44
N VAL A 14 -45.00 8.68 13.39
CA VAL A 14 -44.17 7.87 12.50
C VAL A 14 -43.13 8.73 11.78
N GLY A 15 -43.50 9.91 11.30
CA GLY A 15 -42.57 10.86 10.68
C GLY A 15 -41.47 11.32 11.63
N LEU A 16 -41.81 11.62 12.88
CA LEU A 16 -40.85 11.99 13.93
C LEU A 16 -39.87 10.86 14.24
N VAL A 17 -40.37 9.63 14.36
CA VAL A 17 -39.54 8.45 14.63
C VAL A 17 -38.60 8.18 13.46
N LEU A 18 -39.09 8.25 12.22
CA LEU A 18 -38.26 8.07 11.02
C LEU A 18 -37.19 9.16 10.91
N ALA A 19 -37.52 10.42 11.19
CA ALA A 19 -36.56 11.51 11.19
C ALA A 19 -35.48 11.29 12.26
N ALA A 20 -35.87 10.91 13.49
CA ALA A 20 -34.93 10.63 14.56
C ALA A 20 -33.98 9.48 14.21
N LEU A 21 -34.49 8.40 13.63
CA LEU A 21 -33.67 7.27 13.15
C LEU A 21 -32.71 7.68 12.04
N PHE A 22 -33.19 8.49 11.08
CA PHE A 22 -32.36 9.00 10.00
C PHE A 22 -31.19 9.83 10.54
N PHE A 23 -31.45 10.79 11.43
CA PHE A 23 -30.38 11.58 12.02
C PHE A 23 -29.45 10.72 12.90
N TYR A 24 -29.98 9.78 13.68
CA TYR A 24 -29.15 8.91 14.50
C TYR A 24 -28.14 8.08 13.68
N TYR A 25 -28.57 7.55 12.53
CA TYR A 25 -27.72 6.69 11.71
C TYR A 25 -26.79 7.49 10.78
N PHE A 26 -27.29 8.57 10.18
CA PHE A 26 -26.57 9.31 9.13
C PHE A 26 -25.86 10.57 9.63
N ALA A 27 -26.25 11.16 10.76
CA ALA A 27 -25.57 12.35 11.30
C ALA A 27 -24.19 12.12 11.93
N PRO A 28 -23.80 10.92 12.44
CA PRO A 28 -22.45 10.70 12.95
C PRO A 28 -21.42 10.74 11.81
N ARG A 29 -20.94 11.94 11.49
CA ARG A 29 -19.98 12.19 10.41
C ARG A 29 -18.60 11.60 10.69
N TYR A 30 -18.19 11.60 11.96
CA TYR A 30 -16.87 11.15 12.36
C TYR A 30 -16.95 9.97 13.32
N ILE A 31 -16.11 8.97 13.08
CA ILE A 31 -15.86 7.88 14.02
C ILE A 31 -14.42 7.96 14.50
N THR A 32 -14.21 7.71 15.80
CA THR A 32 -12.88 7.59 16.38
C THR A 32 -12.59 6.13 16.65
N VAL A 33 -11.55 5.59 16.02
CA VAL A 33 -11.11 4.20 16.16
C VAL A 33 -9.72 4.20 16.79
N LYS A 34 -9.52 3.40 17.82
CA LYS A 34 -8.20 3.15 18.41
C LYS A 34 -7.60 1.92 17.75
N SER A 35 -6.51 2.09 17.01
CA SER A 35 -5.84 0.98 16.31
C SER A 35 -4.34 1.06 16.56
N GLY A 36 -3.73 -0.03 17.02
CA GLY A 36 -2.28 -0.11 17.24
C GLY A 36 -1.70 0.95 18.19
N GLY A 37 -2.47 1.39 19.21
CA GLY A 37 -2.03 2.43 20.15
C GLY A 37 -2.20 3.87 19.66
N VAL A 38 -2.67 4.08 18.43
CA VAL A 38 -2.90 5.41 17.83
C VAL A 38 -4.40 5.70 17.75
N LEU A 39 -4.79 6.96 17.99
CA LEU A 39 -6.16 7.43 17.85
C LEU A 39 -6.39 7.92 16.41
N ILE A 40 -7.35 7.32 15.71
CA ILE A 40 -7.68 7.66 14.33
C ILE A 40 -9.10 8.23 14.28
N LYS A 41 -9.28 9.38 13.64
CA LYS A 41 -10.58 9.96 13.30
C LYS A 41 -10.83 9.67 11.83
N GLN A 42 -12.00 9.12 11.50
CA GLN A 42 -12.39 8.81 10.13
C GLN A 42 -13.70 9.49 9.80
N ASP A 43 -13.74 10.20 8.67
CA ASP A 43 -14.94 10.79 8.10
C ASP A 43 -15.69 9.72 7.28
N ARG A 44 -16.92 9.43 7.70
CA ARG A 44 -17.79 8.43 7.02
C ARG A 44 -18.25 8.88 5.64
N TRP A 45 -18.23 10.19 5.36
CA TRP A 45 -18.77 10.75 4.12
C TRP A 45 -17.67 10.93 3.07
N SER A 46 -16.52 11.47 3.46
CA SER A 46 -15.40 11.71 2.54
C SER A 46 -14.41 10.55 2.46
N GLY A 47 -14.50 9.58 3.38
CA GLY A 47 -13.50 8.50 3.51
C GLY A 47 -12.13 8.98 4.00
N ARG A 48 -11.96 10.27 4.28
CA ARG A 48 -10.72 10.83 4.81
C ARG A 48 -10.51 10.37 6.24
N SER A 49 -9.25 10.21 6.61
CA SER A 49 -8.86 9.83 7.96
C SER A 49 -7.76 10.74 8.48
N TRP A 50 -7.72 10.94 9.79
CA TRP A 50 -6.71 11.71 10.49
C TRP A 50 -6.15 10.84 11.62
N ARG A 51 -4.85 10.87 11.81
CA ARG A 51 -4.19 10.27 12.98
C ARG A 51 -3.87 11.35 14.00
N PHE A 52 -4.07 11.06 15.27
CA PHE A 52 -3.63 11.92 16.35
C PHE A 52 -2.16 11.63 16.66
N LEU A 53 -1.28 12.60 16.43
CA LEU A 53 0.17 12.49 16.67
C LEU A 53 0.71 13.86 17.09
N ASP A 54 1.61 13.91 18.08
CA ASP A 54 2.23 15.16 18.56
C ASP A 54 1.20 16.21 19.04
N ASN A 55 0.13 15.77 19.70
CA ASN A 55 -0.99 16.62 20.16
C ASN A 55 -1.78 17.32 19.04
N GLU A 56 -1.63 16.88 17.79
CA GLU A 56 -2.32 17.43 16.62
C GLU A 56 -3.00 16.34 15.77
N TRP A 57 -4.09 16.71 15.10
CA TRP A 57 -4.75 15.85 14.11
C TRP A 57 -4.05 16.01 12.75
N LYS A 58 -3.29 14.99 12.34
CA LYS A 58 -2.61 14.96 11.04
C LYS A 58 -3.43 14.15 10.04
N GLU A 59 -3.83 14.76 8.91
CA GLU A 59 -4.56 14.07 7.86
C GLU A 59 -3.72 12.91 7.30
N ILE A 60 -4.33 11.73 7.24
CA ILE A 60 -3.82 10.56 6.54
C ILE A 60 -4.12 10.82 5.06
N VAL A 61 -3.26 11.62 4.44
CA VAL A 61 -3.31 11.89 3.00
C VAL A 61 -3.04 10.58 2.27
N ASN A 62 -3.92 10.27 1.31
CA ASN A 62 -3.86 9.05 0.52
C ASN A 62 -2.42 8.83 0.01
N ILE A 63 -1.89 7.70 0.41
CA ILE A 63 -0.49 7.27 0.41
C ILE A 63 0.21 7.50 -0.95
N ASP A 64 -0.54 7.45 -2.05
CA ASP A 64 -0.02 7.57 -3.43
C ASP A 64 0.86 8.79 -3.72
N GLN A 65 0.51 10.00 -3.24
CA GLN A 65 1.20 11.21 -3.71
C GLN A 65 2.58 11.40 -3.07
N LYS A 66 2.77 10.90 -1.83
CA LYS A 66 4.07 10.89 -1.16
C LYS A 66 4.97 9.78 -1.70
N TRP A 67 4.43 8.58 -1.90
CA TRP A 67 5.21 7.49 -2.49
C TRP A 67 5.60 7.79 -3.93
N ARG A 68 4.74 8.44 -4.73
CA ARG A 68 5.11 8.84 -6.09
C ARG A 68 6.37 9.72 -6.14
N ARG A 69 6.53 10.66 -5.20
CA ARG A 69 7.75 11.49 -5.10
C ARG A 69 8.96 10.68 -4.67
N ILE A 70 8.79 9.79 -3.69
CA ILE A 70 9.86 8.90 -3.21
C ILE A 70 10.31 7.95 -4.32
N ASP A 71 9.37 7.29 -4.99
CA ASP A 71 9.60 6.39 -6.12
C ASP A 71 10.30 7.10 -7.26
N GLN A 72 9.93 8.36 -7.56
CA GLN A 72 10.60 9.17 -8.56
C GLN A 72 12.05 9.45 -8.17
N SER A 73 12.31 9.88 -6.93
CA SER A 73 13.68 10.11 -6.44
C SER A 73 14.53 8.84 -6.48
N LEU A 74 13.95 7.69 -6.12
CA LEU A 74 14.62 6.39 -6.20
C LEU A 74 14.92 5.98 -7.65
N ARG A 75 13.99 6.20 -8.59
CA ARG A 75 14.19 5.94 -10.02
C ARG A 75 15.29 6.80 -10.62
N GLU A 76 15.33 8.08 -10.26
CA GLU A 76 16.35 9.03 -10.68
C GLU A 76 17.73 8.63 -10.14
N ALA A 77 17.84 8.30 -8.85
CA ALA A 77 19.09 7.83 -8.25
C ALA A 77 19.62 6.54 -8.90
N LEU A 78 18.71 5.61 -9.22
CA LEU A 78 19.03 4.31 -9.83
C LEU A 78 19.18 4.39 -11.37
N HIS A 79 19.02 5.57 -11.98
CA HIS A 79 19.05 5.76 -13.44
C HIS A 79 18.15 4.77 -14.21
N VAL A 80 16.99 4.42 -13.65
CA VAL A 80 16.07 3.49 -14.31
C VAL A 80 15.45 4.20 -15.52
N PRO A 81 15.61 3.68 -16.76
CA PRO A 81 15.08 4.34 -17.94
C PRO A 81 13.55 4.46 -17.83
N ALA A 82 13.05 5.70 -17.73
CA ALA A 82 11.64 6.04 -17.63
C ALA A 82 10.93 5.98 -19.01
N GLY A 83 11.26 4.96 -19.82
CA GLY A 83 10.60 4.73 -21.09
C GLY A 83 9.28 4.02 -20.85
N GLY A 84 8.17 4.60 -21.32
CA GLY A 84 6.88 3.91 -21.41
C GLY A 84 7.00 2.72 -22.36
N ILE A 85 7.43 1.58 -21.86
CA ILE A 85 7.47 0.34 -22.63
C ILE A 85 6.02 -0.05 -22.89
N ASP A 86 5.68 -0.28 -24.16
CA ASP A 86 4.42 -0.90 -24.54
C ASP A 86 4.38 -2.31 -23.94
N THR A 87 3.77 -2.36 -22.77
CA THR A 87 3.80 -3.52 -21.89
C THR A 87 2.99 -4.66 -22.52
N THR A 88 1.92 -4.33 -23.24
CA THR A 88 1.07 -5.31 -23.92
C THR A 88 1.82 -6.00 -25.06
N SER A 89 2.52 -5.23 -25.90
CA SER A 89 3.34 -5.80 -26.98
C SER A 89 4.49 -6.66 -26.44
N ALA A 90 5.16 -6.19 -25.39
CA ALA A 90 6.26 -6.93 -24.75
C ALA A 90 5.80 -8.26 -24.12
N LEU A 91 4.66 -8.26 -23.42
CA LEU A 91 4.10 -9.47 -22.81
C LEU A 91 3.63 -10.47 -23.86
N ASN A 92 3.06 -10.01 -24.98
CA ASN A 92 2.67 -10.90 -26.09
C ASN A 92 3.87 -11.56 -26.75
N MET A 93 4.97 -10.82 -26.99
CA MET A 93 6.22 -11.41 -27.48
C MET A 93 6.78 -12.45 -26.50
N LEU A 94 6.70 -12.18 -25.18
CA LEU A 94 7.14 -13.10 -24.15
C LEU A 94 6.36 -14.43 -24.18
N ARG A 95 5.03 -14.37 -24.34
CA ARG A 95 4.18 -15.57 -24.47
C ARG A 95 4.42 -16.35 -25.75
N GLN A 96 4.69 -15.65 -26.86
CA GLN A 96 5.04 -16.30 -28.12
C GLN A 96 6.34 -17.08 -27.99
N ARG A 97 7.31 -16.52 -27.27
CA ARG A 97 8.62 -17.16 -27.05
C ARG A 97 8.58 -18.29 -26.03
N TYR A 98 7.73 -18.20 -25.02
CA TYR A 98 7.59 -19.19 -23.95
C TYR A 98 6.13 -19.68 -23.86
N PRO A 99 5.79 -20.79 -24.53
CA PRO A 99 4.41 -21.27 -24.63
C PRO A 99 3.73 -21.56 -23.28
N VAL A 100 4.52 -21.87 -22.24
CA VAL A 100 4.03 -22.11 -20.88
C VAL A 100 3.35 -20.88 -20.25
N LEU A 101 3.58 -19.68 -20.80
CA LEU A 101 3.03 -18.43 -20.30
C LEU A 101 1.71 -18.04 -20.99
N LYS A 102 1.22 -18.83 -21.95
CA LYS A 102 0.01 -18.50 -22.73
C LYS A 102 -1.24 -18.36 -21.88
N ASP A 103 -1.36 -19.17 -20.84
CA ASP A 103 -2.54 -19.20 -19.97
C ASP A 103 -2.46 -18.20 -18.80
N VAL A 104 -1.35 -17.47 -18.68
CA VAL A 104 -1.10 -16.52 -17.58
C VAL A 104 -1.58 -15.11 -17.98
N THR A 105 -2.42 -14.51 -17.14
CA THR A 105 -2.94 -13.15 -17.36
C THR A 105 -1.84 -12.09 -17.30
N ASP A 106 -2.02 -10.93 -17.95
CA ASP A 106 -1.03 -9.84 -17.95
C ASP A 106 -0.62 -9.40 -16.53
N ASN A 107 -1.61 -9.22 -15.65
CA ASN A 107 -1.38 -8.79 -14.28
C ASN A 107 -0.59 -9.82 -13.47
N GLU A 108 -0.97 -11.09 -13.58
CA GLU A 108 -0.28 -12.17 -12.89
C GLU A 108 1.14 -12.36 -13.43
N LEU A 109 1.33 -12.27 -14.74
CA LEU A 109 2.65 -12.37 -15.37
C LEU A 109 3.57 -11.22 -14.92
N LEU A 110 3.06 -10.00 -14.84
CA LEU A 110 3.82 -8.85 -14.31
C LEU A 110 4.16 -9.02 -12.83
N GLU A 111 3.25 -9.55 -12.01
CA GLU A 111 3.52 -9.84 -10.61
C GLU A 111 4.60 -10.91 -10.45
N ARG A 112 4.52 -11.98 -11.24
CA ARG A 112 5.55 -13.03 -11.26
C ARG A 112 6.91 -12.50 -11.71
N ILE A 113 6.94 -11.63 -12.73
CA ILE A 113 8.18 -10.96 -13.15
C ILE A 113 8.77 -10.14 -12.00
N LYS A 114 7.96 -9.33 -11.29
CA LYS A 114 8.42 -8.57 -10.11
C LYS A 114 8.98 -9.48 -9.02
N LEU A 115 8.30 -10.59 -8.73
CA LEU A 115 8.71 -11.55 -7.70
C LEU A 115 10.02 -12.25 -8.06
N VAL A 116 10.16 -12.73 -9.31
CA VAL A 116 11.40 -13.37 -9.77
C VAL A 116 12.54 -12.35 -9.77
N TYR A 117 12.32 -11.14 -10.29
CA TYR A 117 13.35 -10.11 -10.36
C TYR A 117 13.80 -9.68 -8.96
N SER A 118 12.86 -9.44 -8.04
CA SER A 118 13.21 -9.10 -6.66
C SER A 118 13.92 -10.26 -5.95
N LYS A 119 13.39 -11.48 -6.02
CA LYS A 119 13.97 -12.65 -5.37
C LYS A 119 15.36 -12.97 -5.91
N GLU A 120 15.53 -13.06 -7.22
CA GLU A 120 16.81 -13.46 -7.79
C GLU A 120 17.84 -12.34 -7.71
N ILE A 121 17.48 -11.09 -8.02
CA ILE A 121 18.47 -10.01 -8.05
C ILE A 121 18.85 -9.57 -6.65
N LEU A 122 17.91 -9.40 -5.71
CA LEU A 122 18.28 -9.01 -4.35
C LEU A 122 19.07 -10.11 -3.65
N CYS A 123 18.67 -11.37 -3.80
CA CYS A 123 19.43 -12.48 -3.22
C CYS A 123 20.80 -12.63 -3.88
N ASN A 124 20.90 -12.55 -5.20
CA ASN A 124 22.20 -12.66 -5.88
C ASN A 124 23.12 -11.49 -5.54
N LEU A 125 22.59 -10.28 -5.40
CA LEU A 125 23.36 -9.09 -5.02
C LEU A 125 23.84 -9.20 -3.56
N TYR A 126 22.98 -9.68 -2.65
CA TYR A 126 23.36 -9.98 -1.27
C TYR A 126 24.42 -11.08 -1.19
N LEU A 127 24.20 -12.23 -1.83
CA LEU A 127 25.14 -13.36 -1.82
C LEU A 127 26.48 -12.99 -2.46
N LYS A 128 26.46 -12.20 -3.55
CA LYS A 128 27.68 -11.71 -4.18
C LYS A 128 28.44 -10.75 -3.27
N ASN A 129 27.76 -9.84 -2.58
CA ASN A 129 28.40 -8.97 -1.59
C ASN A 129 28.92 -9.75 -0.38
N PHE A 130 28.19 -10.75 0.10
CA PHE A 130 28.63 -11.63 1.17
C PHE A 130 29.88 -12.41 0.79
N LEU A 131 29.90 -13.03 -0.41
CA LEU A 131 31.08 -13.73 -0.92
C LEU A 131 32.27 -12.79 -1.11
N LYS A 132 32.03 -11.55 -1.53
CA LYS A 132 33.06 -10.51 -1.66
C LYS A 132 33.64 -10.14 -0.30
N LEU A 133 32.80 -9.92 0.71
CA LEU A 133 33.23 -9.65 2.09
C LEU A 133 33.98 -10.83 2.71
N GLU A 134 33.57 -12.07 2.42
CA GLU A 134 34.28 -13.30 2.83
C GLU A 134 35.61 -13.49 2.11
N GLN A 135 35.72 -13.08 0.84
CA GLN A 135 36.98 -13.09 0.11
C GLN A 135 37.93 -12.01 0.61
N GLU A 136 37.43 -10.82 0.93
CA GLU A 136 38.18 -9.72 1.54
C GLU A 136 38.64 -10.08 2.97
N SER A 137 37.82 -10.76 3.76
CA SER A 137 38.19 -11.22 5.11
C SER A 137 39.19 -12.39 5.10
N LYS A 138 39.12 -13.29 4.11
CA LYS A 138 40.10 -14.39 3.92
C LYS A 138 41.44 -13.90 3.37
N THR A 139 41.44 -12.86 2.54
CA THR A 139 42.69 -12.25 2.04
C THR A 139 43.36 -11.35 3.08
N ALA A 140 42.61 -10.81 4.05
CA ALA A 140 43.16 -10.05 5.17
C ALA A 140 43.81 -10.90 6.29
N LYS A 141 43.69 -12.23 6.25
CA LYS A 141 44.23 -13.13 7.30
C LYS A 141 45.27 -14.11 6.75
N PRO A 142 46.42 -13.61 6.26
CA PRO A 142 47.69 -14.16 6.74
C PRO A 142 48.78 -13.09 6.85
N ALA A 143 48.85 -12.36 7.96
CA ALA A 143 50.03 -11.53 8.28
C ALA A 143 50.36 -11.42 9.79
N GLU A 144 49.45 -11.77 10.70
CA GLU A 144 49.68 -11.54 12.15
C GLU A 144 50.16 -12.77 12.95
N ALA A 145 50.44 -13.91 12.32
CA ALA A 145 50.85 -15.13 13.05
C ALA A 145 52.37 -15.37 13.12
N THR A 146 53.23 -14.43 12.70
CA THR A 146 54.70 -14.61 12.73
C THR A 146 55.45 -13.36 13.19
N ALA A 147 55.19 -12.90 14.42
CA ALA A 147 56.09 -11.96 15.11
C ALA A 147 55.92 -11.97 16.63
N GLN A 148 56.06 -13.12 17.29
CA GLN A 148 56.48 -13.16 18.69
C GLN A 148 57.47 -14.32 18.86
N LYS A 149 58.76 -13.97 18.84
CA LYS A 149 59.86 -14.81 19.28
C LYS A 149 60.77 -13.97 20.15
#